data_AF-A0A914Q5K2-F1
#
_entry.id   AF-A0A914Q5K2-F1
#
_cell.length_a   1.000
_cell.length_b   1.000
_cell.length_c   1.000
_cell.angle_alpha   90.00
_cell.angle_beta   90.00
_cell.angle_gamma   90.00
#
_symmetry.space_group_name_H-M   'P 1'
#
loop_
_entity.id
_entity.type
_entity.pdbx_description
1 polymer ?
#
loop_
_entity_poly.entity_id
_entity_poly.type
_entity_poly.pdbx_seq_one_letter_code
_entity_poly.pdbx_strand_id
1 'polypeptide(L)' 'MTRERREELANSAKTTIFNDFKDALNDVFKKYDKKAKKEIKAQDDYMGTHDLLLAAKRGFEQKGMERIAAQQKELMKEVA' A
#
# COMPACT_ATOMS: atom_id res chain seq x y z
N MET A 1 3.55 -20.73 -20.95
CA MET A 1 3.60 -19.24 -20.86
C MET A 1 5.02 -18.81 -21.19
N THR A 2 5.22 -17.85 -22.11
CA THR A 2 6.57 -17.37 -22.48
C THR A 2 7.16 -16.47 -21.40
N ARG A 3 8.48 -16.25 -21.42
CA ARG A 3 9.17 -15.35 -20.49
C ARG A 3 8.67 -13.90 -20.63
N GLU A 4 8.58 -13.37 -21.84
CA GLU A 4 8.00 -12.04 -22.13
C GLU A 4 6.60 -11.91 -21.55
N ARG A 5 5.74 -12.92 -21.75
CA ARG A 5 4.35 -12.85 -21.27
C ARG A 5 4.25 -12.84 -19.74
N ARG A 6 5.20 -13.47 -19.04
CA ARG A 6 5.31 -13.41 -17.56
C ARG A 6 5.83 -12.07 -17.07
N GLU A 7 6.82 -11.49 -17.76
CA GLU A 7 7.34 -10.16 -17.43
C GLU A 7 6.27 -9.06 -17.63
N GLU A 8 5.48 -9.13 -18.70
CA GLU A 8 4.32 -8.26 -18.92
C GLU A 8 3.26 -8.40 -17.82
N LEU A 9 2.93 -9.64 -17.45
CA LEU A 9 1.96 -9.93 -16.41
C LEU A 9 2.44 -9.42 -15.05
N ALA A 10 3.70 -9.65 -14.71
CA ALA A 10 4.32 -9.19 -13.46
C ALA A 10 4.33 -7.66 -13.37
N ASN A 11 4.63 -6.96 -14.46
CA ASN A 11 4.68 -5.49 -14.50
C ASN A 11 3.28 -4.86 -14.44
N SER A 12 2.31 -5.43 -15.17
CA SER A 12 0.92 -4.97 -15.13
C SER A 12 0.30 -5.22 -13.76
N ALA A 13 0.46 -6.43 -13.21
CA ALA A 13 -0.04 -6.79 -11.89
C ALA A 13 0.57 -5.89 -10.80
N LYS A 14 1.87 -5.59 -10.87
CA LYS A 14 2.50 -4.64 -9.93
C LYS A 14 1.84 -3.27 -9.97
N THR A 15 1.61 -2.73 -11.16
CA THR A 15 1.07 -1.36 -11.29
C THR A 15 -0.38 -1.31 -10.81
N THR A 16 -1.23 -2.22 -11.28
CA THR A 16 -2.65 -2.24 -10.92
C THR A 16 -2.87 -2.59 -9.45
N ILE A 17 -2.33 -3.72 -8.98
CA ILE A 17 -2.56 -4.20 -7.61
C ILE A 17 -1.96 -3.23 -6.59
N PHE A 18 -0.78 -2.67 -6.86
CA PHE A 18 -0.18 -1.72 -5.94
C PHE A 18 -0.96 -0.39 -5.87
N ASN A 19 -1.47 0.09 -7.00
CA ASN A 19 -2.27 1.32 -7.03
C ASN A 19 -3.61 1.11 -6.31
N ASP A 20 -4.31 0.01 -6.58
CA ASP A 20 -5.57 -0.31 -5.89
C ASP A 20 -5.35 -0.43 -4.37
N PHE A 21 -4.23 -1.04 -3.96
CA PHE A 21 -3.85 -1.12 -2.56
C PHE A 21 -3.55 0.25 -1.94
N LYS A 22 -2.84 1.14 -2.66
CA LYS A 22 -2.59 2.51 -2.20
C LYS A 22 -3.89 3.31 -2.05
N ASP A 23 -4.84 3.12 -2.95
CA ASP A 23 -6.14 3.79 -2.89
C ASP A 23 -6.97 3.30 -1.69
N ALA A 24 -6.99 1.98 -1.45
CA ALA A 24 -7.60 1.43 -0.24
C ALA A 24 -6.95 1.97 1.05
N LEU A 25 -5.62 2.09 1.09
CA LEU A 25 -4.91 2.68 2.23
C LEU A 25 -5.22 4.17 2.40
N ASN A 26 -5.34 4.93 1.29
CA ASN A 26 -5.76 6.32 1.31
C ASN A 26 -7.16 6.48 1.91
N ASP A 27 -8.10 5.61 1.55
CA ASP A 27 -9.48 5.69 2.05
C ASP A 27 -9.56 5.36 3.54
N VAL A 28 -8.82 4.35 3.99
CA VAL A 28 -8.68 4.03 5.41
C VAL A 28 -8.08 5.21 6.17
N PHE A 29 -6.99 5.80 5.67
CA PHE A 29 -6.37 6.98 6.26
C PHE A 29 -7.37 8.14 6.38
N LYS A 30 -8.05 8.51 5.29
CA LYS A 30 -9.04 9.60 5.28
C LYS A 30 -10.18 9.36 6.27
N LYS A 31 -10.66 8.12 6.37
CA LYS A 31 -11.73 7.74 7.30
C LYS A 31 -11.32 7.99 8.75
N TYR A 32 -10.13 7.53 9.14
CA TYR A 32 -9.65 7.66 10.52
C TYR A 32 -9.15 9.07 10.84
N ASP A 33 -8.53 9.76 9.88
CA ASP A 33 -8.12 11.16 10.01
C ASP A 33 -9.34 12.07 10.23
N LYS A 34 -10.39 11.89 9.43
CA LYS A 34 -11.68 12.60 9.61
C LYS A 34 -12.30 12.31 10.97
N LYS A 35 -12.20 11.06 11.45
CA LYS A 35 -12.69 10.68 12.80
C LYS A 35 -11.88 11.37 13.89
N ALA A 36 -10.55 11.33 13.81
CA ALA A 36 -9.64 11.98 14.74
C ALA A 36 -9.90 13.49 14.80
N LYS A 37 -10.05 14.14 13.65
CA LYS A 37 -10.36 15.59 13.56
C LYS A 37 -11.69 15.96 14.23
N LYS A 38 -12.66 15.04 14.26
CA LYS A 38 -13.97 15.27 14.89
C LYS A 38 -13.94 15.03 16.40
N GLU A 39 -13.19 14.03 16.85
CA GLU A 39 -13.20 13.55 18.24
C GLU A 39 -12.14 14.24 19.11
N ILE A 40 -10.99 14.60 18.54
CA ILE A 40 -9.87 15.22 19.25
C ILE A 40 -9.99 16.74 19.14
N LYS A 41 -10.18 17.40 20.29
CA LYS A 41 -10.36 18.85 20.36
C LYS A 41 -9.03 19.62 20.47
N ALA A 42 -8.01 19.01 21.09
CA ALA A 42 -6.69 19.60 21.20
C ALA A 42 -5.94 19.42 19.87
N GLN A 43 -5.50 20.54 19.29
CA GLN A 43 -4.85 20.52 17.98
C GLN A 43 -3.58 19.67 17.97
N ASP A 44 -2.76 19.74 19.02
CA ASP A 44 -1.50 19.00 19.11
C ASP A 44 -1.75 17.48 19.15
N ASP A 45 -2.75 17.03 19.92
CA ASP A 45 -3.13 15.62 19.99
C ASP A 45 -3.67 15.10 18.64
N TYR A 46 -4.41 15.95 17.91
CA TYR A 46 -4.87 15.63 16.56
C TYR A 46 -3.69 15.48 15.61
N MET A 47 -2.73 16.42 15.64
CA MET A 47 -1.54 16.37 14.79
C MET A 47 -0.69 15.14 15.10
N GLY A 48 -0.50 14.78 16.37
CA GLY A 48 0.18 13.54 16.75
C GLY A 48 -0.53 12.29 16.21
N THR A 49 -1.85 12.25 16.28
CA THR A 49 -2.65 11.15 15.72
C THR A 49 -2.57 11.10 14.19
N HIS A 50 -2.62 12.26 13.52
CA HIS A 50 -2.48 12.38 12.08
C HIS A 50 -1.14 11.82 11.59
N ASP A 51 -0.05 12.20 12.26
CA ASP A 51 1.30 11.75 11.91
C ASP A 51 1.47 10.25 12.11
N LEU A 52 0.89 9.69 13.18
CA LEU A 52 0.87 8.24 13.40
C LEU A 52 0.09 7.49 12.29
N LEU A 53 -1.07 8.01 11.88
CA LEU A 53 -1.86 7.44 10.79
C LEU A 53 -1.10 7.50 9.45
N LEU A 54 -0.40 8.61 9.19
CA LEU A 54 0.40 8.79 7.99
C LEU A 54 1.62 7.85 7.98
N ALA A 55 2.30 7.70 9.12
CA ALA A 55 3.41 6.76 9.28
C ALA A 55 2.95 5.31 9.08
N ALA A 56 1.82 4.92 9.68
CA ALA A 56 1.24 3.59 9.51
C ALA A 56 0.89 3.32 8.03
N LYS A 57 0.25 4.28 7.35
CA LYS A 57 -0.05 4.21 5.92
C LYS A 57 1.21 3.95 5.08
N ARG A 58 2.25 4.77 5.26
CA ARG A 58 3.53 4.61 4.55
C ARG A 58 4.18 3.24 4.83
N GLY A 59 4.13 2.78 6.08
CA GLY A 59 4.61 1.46 6.46
C GLY A 59 3.86 0.33 5.77
N PHE A 60 2.54 0.45 5.59
CA PHE A 60 1.76 -0.53 4.83
C PHE A 60 2.05 -0.46 3.32
N GLU A 61 2.20 0.73 2.74
CA GLU A 61 2.60 0.88 1.34
C GLU A 61 3.94 0.18 1.06
N GLN A 62 4.93 0.36 1.94
CA GLN A 62 6.21 -0.34 1.82
C GLN A 62 6.04 -1.86 1.89
N LYS A 63 5.31 -2.37 2.89
CA LYS A 63 5.01 -3.81 3.01
C LYS A 63 4.28 -4.37 1.78
N GLY A 64 3.37 -3.60 1.19
CA GLY A 64 2.68 -3.96 -0.04
C GLY A 64 3.65 -4.11 -1.21
N MET A 65 4.58 -3.16 -1.36
CA MET A 65 5.62 -3.21 -2.39
C MET A 65 6.55 -4.42 -2.21
N GLU A 66 6.97 -4.71 -0.98
CA GLU A 66 7.80 -5.87 -0.66
C GLU A 66 7.11 -7.19 -0.99
N ARG A 67 5.81 -7.32 -0.68
CA ARG A 67 5.01 -8.50 -1.04
C ARG A 67 4.88 -8.69 -2.53
N ILE A 68 4.63 -7.62 -3.28
CA ILE A 68 4.55 -7.68 -4.74
C ILE A 68 5.90 -8.11 -5.33
N ALA A 69 7.01 -7.54 -4.84
CA ALA A 69 8.34 -7.93 -5.29
C ALA A 69 8.67 -9.40 -4.98
N ALA A 70 8.28 -9.89 -3.80
CA ALA A 70 8.43 -11.30 -3.44
C ALA A 70 7.63 -12.21 -4.38
N GLN A 71 6.37 -11.87 -4.66
CA GLN A 71 5.52 -12.67 -5.55
C GLN A 71 6.02 -12.65 -7.01
N GLN A 72 6.52 -11.51 -7.49
CA GLN A 72 7.18 -11.42 -8.80
C GLN A 72 8.39 -12.34 -8.88
N LYS A 73 9.20 -12.41 -7.83
CA LYS A 73 10.36 -13.31 -7.76
C LYS A 73 9.94 -14.77 -7.82
N GLU A 74 8.87 -15.17 -7.13
CA GLU A 74 8.33 -16.55 -7.18
C GLU A 74 7.77 -16.89 -8.57
N LEU A 75 7.02 -16.00 -9.21
CA LEU A 75 6.51 -16.19 -10.59
C LEU A 75 7.64 -16.47 -11.60
N MET A 76 8.82 -15.89 -11.36
CA MET A 76 10.01 -16.07 -12.20
C MET A 76 10.81 -17.33 -11.84
N LYS A 77 10.58 -17.94 -10.66
CA LYS A 77 11.23 -19.19 -10.22
C LYS A 77 10.50 -20.45 -10.69
N GLU A 78 9.18 -20.43 -10.83
CA GLU A 78 8.36 -21.55 -11.36
C GLU A 78 8.64 -21.88 -12.85
N VAL A 79 9.81 -21.45 -13.37
CA VAL A 79 10.25 -21.56 -14.76
C VAL A 79 11.50 -22.43 -14.89
N ALA A 80 12.07 -22.93 -13.79
CA ALA A 80 13.15 -23.90 -13.80
C ALA A 80 12.62 -25.34 -13.88
#